data_AF-A0A1E4TT12-F1
#
_entry.id   AF-A0A1E4TT12-F1
#
_cell.length_a   1.000
_cell.length_b   1.000
_cell.length_c   1.000
_cell.angle_alpha   90.00
_cell.angle_beta   90.00
_cell.angle_gamma   90.00
#
_symmetry.space_group_name_H-M   'P 1'
#
loop_
_entity.id
_entity.type
_entity.pdbx_description
1 polymer ?
#
loop_
_entity_poly.entity_id
_entity_poly.type
_entity_poly.pdbx_seq_one_letter_code
_entity_poly.pdbx_strand_id
1 'polypeptide(L)'
;MPGPDNAAIAELQSAIQKKTPIKMLDNANNEVDDISVATSLLINDKNFNLDVITNYQNQSLKAVYFSWLNRDSSSTEYIKLANDKDIPTLSFIQRTELISILLNASTITSTTKTSIAGADSTTDSASKVSETGTKKRKLDKFTEDILSNEREIPSQYRGTDYNNLIKIAQNKIIYPLTKGKKPSASNAVDGTKSHPVNLYSSSLSTITQDTSKDPIIILSPASSSIINLGNVVRFLKDGVFEPPTVSTVNNGIVKLKKQTRFGPMSFLIIENTDKFFNKPDYWRRVVAIFTTGQKWQFKSYPQSNPNKLFRQYPGFFVNYGDKVPKQIEEWGNINVISIDKNRRFKDLQIVESFWDTLEKSMANKGYGSTRR
;
A
#
# COMPACT_ATOMS: atom_id res chain seq x y z
N MET A 1 -9.64 -13.85 38.06
CA MET A 1 -11.09 -13.84 37.78
C MET A 1 -11.35 -12.84 36.66
N PRO A 2 -11.94 -13.23 35.52
CA PRO A 2 -12.31 -12.28 34.49
C PRO A 2 -13.61 -11.57 34.88
N GLY A 3 -13.67 -10.25 34.69
CA GLY A 3 -14.82 -9.41 35.06
C GLY A 3 -16.10 -9.69 34.27
N PRO A 4 -17.23 -9.07 34.66
CA PRO A 4 -18.58 -9.35 34.16
C PRO A 4 -18.78 -9.08 32.64
N ASP A 5 -17.82 -8.44 32.00
CA ASP A 5 -17.98 -7.86 30.65
C ASP A 5 -17.56 -8.80 29.51
N ASN A 6 -17.15 -10.02 29.84
CA ASN A 6 -16.80 -11.08 28.87
C ASN A 6 -18.01 -11.96 28.48
N ALA A 7 -19.14 -11.80 29.18
CA ALA A 7 -20.32 -12.65 28.99
C ALA A 7 -21.10 -12.31 27.71
N ALA A 8 -21.20 -11.03 27.33
CA ALA A 8 -22.05 -10.60 26.22
C ALA A 8 -21.60 -11.17 24.86
N ILE A 9 -20.31 -11.13 24.55
CA ILE A 9 -19.78 -11.70 23.29
C ILE A 9 -19.82 -13.23 23.31
N ALA A 10 -19.53 -13.86 24.46
CA ALA A 10 -19.61 -15.31 24.59
C ALA A 10 -21.05 -15.83 24.43
N GLU A 11 -22.04 -15.13 24.98
CA GLU A 11 -23.47 -15.44 24.84
C GLU A 11 -23.95 -15.17 23.41
N LEU A 12 -23.51 -14.06 22.79
CA LEU A 12 -23.78 -13.77 21.38
C LEU A 12 -23.22 -14.87 20.47
N GLN A 13 -22.00 -15.31 20.71
CA GLN A 13 -21.35 -16.41 19.99
C GLN A 13 -22.13 -17.72 20.19
N SER A 14 -22.54 -18.04 21.43
CA SER A 14 -23.35 -19.23 21.71
C SER A 14 -24.70 -19.20 20.99
N ALA A 15 -25.36 -18.03 20.97
CA ALA A 15 -26.63 -17.85 20.28
C ALA A 15 -26.52 -18.00 18.76
N ILE A 16 -25.46 -17.43 18.17
CA ILE A 16 -25.15 -17.56 16.73
C ILE A 16 -24.90 -19.03 16.36
N GLN A 17 -24.11 -19.76 17.16
CA GLN A 17 -23.79 -21.17 16.92
C GLN A 17 -25.02 -22.08 17.06
N LYS A 18 -25.85 -21.84 18.08
CA LYS A 18 -27.10 -22.59 18.32
C LYS A 18 -28.26 -22.14 17.43
N LYS A 19 -28.06 -21.09 16.61
CA LYS A 19 -29.10 -20.42 15.81
C LYS A 19 -30.32 -20.01 16.63
N THR A 20 -30.12 -19.60 17.89
CA THR A 20 -31.21 -19.07 18.71
C THR A 20 -31.57 -17.65 18.26
N PRO A 21 -32.86 -17.27 18.31
CA PRO A 21 -33.29 -15.93 17.90
C PRO A 21 -32.76 -14.88 18.88
N ILE A 22 -32.11 -13.84 18.34
CA ILE A 22 -31.62 -12.69 19.10
C ILE A 22 -32.59 -11.54 18.85
N LYS A 23 -33.12 -10.94 19.93
CA LYS A 23 -34.11 -9.85 19.85
C LYS A 23 -33.51 -8.53 20.32
N MET A 24 -33.83 -7.45 19.62
CA MET A 24 -33.47 -6.08 19.99
C MET A 24 -34.64 -5.43 20.73
N LEU A 25 -34.37 -4.80 21.87
CA LEU A 25 -35.37 -4.17 22.74
C LEU A 25 -35.13 -2.66 22.82
N ASP A 26 -36.20 -1.86 22.79
CA ASP A 26 -36.15 -0.43 23.12
C ASP A 26 -36.10 -0.18 24.64
N ASN A 27 -36.06 1.09 25.03
CA ASN A 27 -36.08 1.50 26.45
C ASN A 27 -37.38 1.14 27.19
N ALA A 28 -38.44 0.74 26.46
CA ALA A 28 -39.73 0.30 26.98
C ALA A 28 -39.90 -1.23 26.92
N ASN A 29 -38.83 -1.99 26.59
CA ASN A 29 -38.83 -3.44 26.40
C ASN A 29 -39.75 -3.95 25.26
N ASN A 30 -40.03 -3.13 24.24
CA ASN A 30 -40.67 -3.58 23.02
C ASN A 30 -39.63 -4.09 22.02
N GLU A 31 -40.01 -5.09 21.22
CA GLU A 31 -39.16 -5.62 20.15
C GLU A 31 -39.07 -4.62 18.99
N VAL A 32 -37.84 -4.32 18.55
CA VAL A 32 -37.59 -3.33 17.49
C VAL A 32 -36.63 -3.88 16.43
N ASP A 33 -36.92 -3.66 15.15
CA ASP A 33 -36.10 -4.13 14.03
C ASP A 33 -34.90 -3.22 13.72
N ASP A 34 -34.96 -1.96 14.15
CA ASP A 34 -33.93 -0.96 13.91
C ASP A 34 -32.96 -0.79 15.09
N ILE A 35 -31.69 -1.11 14.83
CA ILE A 35 -30.59 -1.02 15.81
C ILE A 35 -30.33 0.40 16.34
N SER A 36 -30.77 1.44 15.63
CA SER A 36 -30.61 2.83 16.09
C SER A 36 -31.49 3.14 17.30
N VAL A 37 -32.66 2.52 17.37
CA VAL A 37 -33.66 2.72 18.44
C VAL A 37 -33.50 1.69 19.56
N ALA A 38 -32.84 0.57 19.27
CA ALA A 38 -32.55 -0.47 20.25
C ALA A 38 -31.61 0.02 21.35
N THR A 39 -31.97 -0.24 22.61
CA THR A 39 -31.20 0.09 23.83
C THR A 39 -30.57 -1.15 24.45
N SER A 40 -31.21 -2.32 24.33
CA SER A 40 -30.65 -3.58 24.81
C SER A 40 -30.89 -4.77 23.86
N LEU A 41 -30.10 -5.84 24.02
CA LEU A 41 -30.20 -7.11 23.31
C LEU A 41 -30.61 -8.23 24.25
N LEU A 42 -31.68 -8.95 23.90
CA LEU A 42 -32.10 -10.17 24.57
C LEU A 42 -31.41 -11.38 23.91
N ILE A 43 -30.50 -12.02 24.64
CA ILE A 43 -29.74 -13.19 24.19
C ILE A 43 -29.89 -14.28 25.26
N ASN A 44 -30.50 -15.43 24.90
CA ASN A 44 -30.71 -16.56 25.82
C ASN A 44 -31.34 -16.13 27.17
N ASP A 45 -32.43 -15.36 27.11
CA ASP A 45 -33.17 -14.81 28.26
C ASP A 45 -32.38 -13.85 29.17
N LYS A 46 -31.19 -13.41 28.73
CA LYS A 46 -30.38 -12.39 29.40
C LYS A 46 -30.41 -11.10 28.60
N ASN A 47 -30.57 -9.98 29.29
CA ASN A 47 -30.62 -8.65 28.70
C ASN A 47 -29.24 -7.97 28.78
N PHE A 48 -28.71 -7.53 27.63
CA PHE A 48 -27.41 -6.87 27.52
C PHE A 48 -27.56 -5.48 26.91
N ASN A 49 -27.06 -4.45 27.60
CA ASN A 49 -27.12 -3.08 27.08
C ASN A 49 -26.17 -2.92 25.88
N LEU A 50 -26.66 -2.31 24.79
CA LEU A 50 -25.95 -2.12 23.53
C LEU A 50 -24.76 -1.15 23.62
N ASP A 51 -24.78 -0.21 24.55
CA ASP A 51 -23.73 0.80 24.73
C ASP A 51 -22.56 0.30 25.60
N VAL A 52 -22.67 -0.93 26.13
CA VAL A 52 -21.60 -1.54 26.93
C VAL A 52 -20.37 -1.78 26.05
N ILE A 53 -19.22 -1.34 26.55
CA ILE A 53 -17.92 -1.55 25.92
C ILE A 53 -17.53 -3.02 26.09
N THR A 54 -17.22 -3.67 24.98
CA THR A 54 -16.85 -5.08 24.94
C THR A 54 -15.33 -5.27 24.95
N ASN A 55 -14.88 -6.49 25.26
CA ASN A 55 -13.46 -6.86 25.21
C ASN A 55 -12.89 -6.92 23.79
N TYR A 56 -13.74 -6.92 22.75
CA TYR A 56 -13.30 -6.84 21.37
C TYR A 56 -12.92 -5.40 21.05
N GLN A 57 -11.63 -5.10 21.20
CA GLN A 57 -11.00 -3.83 20.82
C GLN A 57 -11.65 -2.58 21.46
N ASN A 58 -12.23 -2.73 22.65
CA ASN A 58 -12.97 -1.68 23.37
C ASN A 58 -14.13 -1.07 22.54
N GLN A 59 -14.76 -1.87 21.69
CA GLN A 59 -15.91 -1.44 20.88
C GLN A 59 -17.22 -1.71 21.61
N SER A 60 -18.25 -0.89 21.36
CA SER A 60 -19.57 -1.10 21.96
C SER A 60 -20.23 -2.36 21.42
N LEU A 61 -21.09 -2.98 22.22
CA LEU A 61 -21.86 -4.16 21.81
C LEU A 61 -22.74 -3.84 20.59
N LYS A 62 -23.22 -2.60 20.47
CA LYS A 62 -23.91 -2.05 19.30
C LYS A 62 -23.08 -2.18 18.02
N ALA A 63 -21.82 -1.77 18.05
CA ALA A 63 -20.93 -1.87 16.89
C ALA A 63 -20.63 -3.33 16.52
N VAL A 64 -20.45 -4.20 17.52
CA VAL A 64 -20.21 -5.65 17.35
C VAL A 64 -21.42 -6.32 16.69
N TYR A 65 -22.62 -6.12 17.25
CA TYR A 65 -23.84 -6.72 16.72
C TYR A 65 -24.24 -6.15 15.36
N PHE A 66 -24.06 -4.84 15.14
CA PHE A 66 -24.30 -4.20 13.83
C PHE A 66 -23.41 -4.80 12.73
N SER A 67 -22.15 -5.08 13.06
CA SER A 67 -21.19 -5.68 12.14
C SER A 67 -21.53 -7.13 11.81
N TRP A 68 -22.15 -7.85 12.75
CA TRP A 68 -22.69 -9.18 12.53
C TRP A 68 -23.95 -9.17 11.64
N LEU A 69 -24.89 -8.24 11.89
CA LEU A 69 -26.12 -8.11 11.10
C LEU A 69 -25.84 -7.85 9.63
N ASN A 70 -24.82 -7.03 9.35
CA ASN A 70 -24.40 -6.66 8.01
C ASN A 70 -23.25 -7.53 7.48
N ARG A 71 -23.04 -8.75 8.01
CA ARG A 71 -21.86 -9.58 7.66
C ARG A 71 -21.71 -9.84 6.16
N ASP A 72 -22.83 -9.99 5.45
CA ASP A 72 -22.87 -10.32 4.02
C ASP A 72 -22.84 -9.07 3.11
N SER A 73 -22.97 -7.87 3.69
CA SER A 73 -22.94 -6.59 2.97
C SER A 73 -21.52 -6.16 2.62
N SER A 74 -21.35 -5.46 1.50
CA SER A 74 -20.05 -4.92 1.08
C SER A 74 -19.50 -3.89 2.08
N SER A 75 -18.17 -3.70 2.12
CA SER A 75 -17.55 -2.76 3.07
C SER A 75 -18.01 -1.31 2.87
N THR A 76 -18.23 -0.90 1.63
CA THR A 76 -18.70 0.44 1.27
C THR A 76 -20.15 0.68 1.71
N GLU A 77 -21.00 -0.33 1.58
CA GLU A 77 -22.40 -0.29 2.01
C GLU A 77 -22.52 -0.28 3.54
N TYR A 78 -21.72 -1.11 4.23
CA TYR A 78 -21.64 -1.12 5.69
C TYR A 78 -21.19 0.23 6.26
N ILE A 79 -20.17 0.87 5.68
CA ILE A 79 -19.69 2.18 6.13
C ILE A 79 -20.79 3.24 5.96
N LYS A 80 -21.54 3.20 4.85
CA LYS A 80 -22.68 4.11 4.64
C LYS A 80 -23.76 3.90 5.70
N LEU A 81 -24.19 2.66 5.91
CA LEU A 81 -25.23 2.33 6.91
C LEU A 81 -24.80 2.65 8.35
N ALA A 82 -23.51 2.48 8.66
CA ALA A 82 -22.97 2.83 9.97
C ALA A 82 -22.97 4.34 10.20
N ASN A 83 -22.55 5.11 9.20
CA ASN A 83 -22.54 6.57 9.27
C ASN A 83 -23.96 7.15 9.34
N ASP A 84 -24.91 6.59 8.59
CA ASP A 84 -26.32 7.01 8.62
C ASP A 84 -26.97 6.74 9.99
N LYS A 85 -26.50 5.70 10.70
CA LYS A 85 -27.01 5.28 12.01
C LYS A 85 -26.15 5.75 13.20
N ASP A 86 -25.11 6.55 12.95
CA ASP A 86 -24.13 7.05 13.92
C ASP A 86 -23.49 5.95 14.80
N ILE A 87 -23.15 4.81 14.17
CA ILE A 87 -22.53 3.66 14.85
C ILE A 87 -21.03 3.66 14.55
N PRO A 88 -20.15 3.47 15.55
CA PRO A 88 -18.71 3.30 15.34
C PRO A 88 -18.42 2.17 14.33
N THR A 89 -17.67 2.51 13.27
CA THR A 89 -17.32 1.54 12.23
C THR A 89 -16.12 0.71 12.63
N LEU A 90 -16.20 -0.59 12.37
CA LEU A 90 -15.05 -1.48 12.41
C LEU A 90 -14.32 -1.42 11.06
N SER A 91 -12.99 -1.40 11.10
CA SER A 91 -12.19 -1.56 9.88
C SER A 91 -12.43 -2.95 9.28
N PHE A 92 -12.13 -3.10 7.99
CA PHE A 92 -12.31 -4.36 7.27
C PHE A 92 -11.66 -5.56 7.99
N ILE A 93 -10.42 -5.39 8.44
CA ILE A 93 -9.65 -6.43 9.14
C ILE A 93 -10.34 -6.84 10.44
N GLN A 94 -10.78 -5.85 11.23
CA GLN A 94 -11.48 -6.08 12.49
C GLN A 94 -12.82 -6.77 12.25
N ARG A 95 -13.57 -6.37 11.22
CA ARG A 95 -14.85 -7.00 10.88
C ARG A 95 -14.67 -8.45 10.44
N THR A 96 -13.67 -8.77 9.62
CA THR A 96 -13.38 -10.15 9.20
C THR A 96 -12.95 -11.02 10.39
N GLU A 97 -12.10 -10.49 11.27
CA GLU A 97 -11.68 -11.18 12.49
C GLU A 97 -12.86 -11.44 13.43
N LEU A 98 -13.69 -10.43 13.69
CA LEU A 98 -14.88 -10.54 14.53
C LEU A 98 -15.88 -11.56 14.00
N ILE A 99 -16.16 -11.56 12.69
CA ILE A 99 -17.04 -12.56 12.06
C ILE A 99 -16.44 -13.96 12.23
N SER A 100 -15.12 -14.11 12.04
CA SER A 100 -14.43 -15.37 12.27
C SER A 100 -14.52 -15.83 13.72
N ILE A 101 -14.40 -14.93 14.70
CA ILE A 101 -14.53 -15.24 16.14
C ILE A 101 -15.96 -15.66 16.48
N LEU A 102 -16.97 -14.97 15.95
CA LEU A 102 -18.38 -15.31 16.22
C LEU A 102 -18.77 -16.67 15.58
N LEU A 103 -18.12 -17.06 14.48
CA LEU A 103 -18.35 -18.33 13.80
C LEU A 103 -17.53 -19.49 14.40
N ASN A 104 -16.25 -19.25 14.72
CA ASN A 104 -15.31 -20.28 15.18
C ASN A 104 -15.06 -20.15 16.69
N ALA A 105 -15.34 -21.20 17.46
CA ALA A 105 -15.20 -21.27 18.91
C ALA A 105 -13.74 -21.23 19.44
N SER A 106 -12.81 -20.56 18.76
CA SER A 106 -11.40 -20.50 19.14
C SER A 106 -11.12 -19.22 19.91
N THR A 107 -11.01 -19.35 21.23
CA THR A 107 -10.59 -18.31 22.17
C THR A 107 -9.24 -17.73 21.75
N ILE A 108 -9.17 -16.43 21.44
CA ILE A 108 -7.90 -15.70 21.39
C ILE A 108 -7.96 -14.54 22.37
N THR A 109 -7.12 -14.67 23.38
CA THR A 109 -6.78 -13.67 24.39
C THR A 109 -6.24 -12.40 23.76
N SER A 110 -6.79 -11.28 24.23
CA SER A 110 -6.31 -9.92 24.05
C SER A 110 -4.83 -9.77 24.44
N THR A 111 -3.97 -9.38 23.49
CA THR A 111 -2.74 -8.63 23.83
C THR A 111 -2.41 -7.61 22.76
N THR A 112 -2.92 -6.39 22.92
CA THR A 112 -2.24 -5.16 22.51
C THR A 112 -2.60 -4.04 23.50
N LYS A 113 -1.85 -3.95 24.60
CA LYS A 113 -1.73 -2.70 25.38
C LYS A 113 -0.39 -2.08 25.03
N THR A 114 -0.42 -1.04 24.19
CA THR A 114 0.65 -0.06 24.08
C THR A 114 0.39 0.98 25.16
N SER A 115 1.33 1.13 26.09
CA SER A 115 1.35 2.26 27.03
C SER A 115 2.74 2.88 26.97
N ILE A 116 2.78 4.14 26.56
CA ILE A 116 3.95 4.99 26.45
C ILE A 116 4.02 5.84 27.73
N ALA A 117 5.12 5.70 28.47
CA ALA A 117 5.73 6.69 29.35
C ALA A 117 7.17 6.17 29.53
N GLY A 118 8.26 6.86 29.20
CA GLY A 118 8.56 8.27 29.38
C GLY A 118 9.67 8.35 30.43
N ALA A 119 10.87 8.78 30.00
CA ALA A 119 12.02 9.24 30.78
C ALA A 119 13.07 8.21 31.30
N ASP A 120 14.22 8.26 30.61
CA ASP A 120 15.55 8.62 31.15
C ASP A 120 16.53 7.58 31.72
N SER A 121 17.82 7.86 31.49
CA SER A 121 19.05 7.35 32.14
C SER A 121 19.54 5.92 31.79
N THR A 122 20.55 5.78 30.92
CA THR A 122 22.02 5.65 31.17
C THR A 122 22.51 4.25 31.60
N THR A 123 23.35 3.67 30.74
CA THR A 123 24.58 2.87 30.97
C THR A 123 24.74 1.95 32.19
N ASP A 124 25.20 0.74 31.85
CA ASP A 124 26.19 -0.11 32.52
C ASP A 124 25.81 -1.12 33.62
N SER A 125 26.28 -2.34 33.34
CA SER A 125 26.90 -3.31 34.24
C SER A 125 26.04 -4.12 35.23
N ALA A 126 25.99 -5.41 34.92
CA ALA A 126 26.40 -6.53 35.78
C ALA A 126 25.77 -6.70 37.19
N SER A 127 25.08 -7.85 37.28
CA SER A 127 25.18 -8.86 38.35
C SER A 127 24.10 -8.96 39.42
N LYS A 128 23.67 -10.23 39.57
CA LYS A 128 23.10 -10.96 40.72
C LYS A 128 21.60 -10.79 41.08
N VAL A 129 20.83 -11.81 40.72
CA VAL A 129 19.84 -12.46 41.60
C VAL A 129 19.93 -13.97 41.32
N SER A 130 20.65 -14.74 42.14
CA SER A 130 20.14 -15.50 43.30
C SER A 130 19.12 -16.57 42.91
N GLU A 131 19.60 -17.81 42.93
CA GLU A 131 18.84 -19.04 42.77
C GLU A 131 17.71 -19.16 43.80
N THR A 132 16.53 -19.58 43.35
CA THR A 132 15.71 -20.53 44.10
C THR A 132 14.94 -21.38 43.10
N GLY A 133 15.18 -22.68 43.16
CA GLY A 133 14.93 -23.61 42.05
C GLY A 133 13.46 -23.80 41.67
N THR A 134 13.22 -23.80 40.37
CA THR A 134 12.17 -24.61 39.74
C THR A 134 12.74 -25.26 38.48
N LYS A 135 12.66 -26.60 38.43
CA LYS A 135 13.21 -27.44 37.37
C LYS A 135 12.73 -26.95 36.00
N LYS A 136 13.67 -26.54 35.13
CA LYS A 136 13.38 -26.36 33.68
C LYS A 136 12.83 -27.69 33.16
N ARG A 137 11.57 -27.68 32.73
CA ARG A 137 10.98 -28.81 31.98
C ARG A 137 11.86 -29.01 30.74
N LYS A 138 12.35 -30.23 30.52
CA LYS A 138 12.96 -30.60 29.25
C LYS A 138 11.92 -30.35 28.17
N LEU A 139 12.30 -29.53 27.19
CA LEU A 139 11.47 -29.26 26.04
C LEU A 139 11.38 -30.55 25.21
N ASP A 140 10.22 -30.84 24.62
CA ASP A 140 10.07 -32.03 23.79
C ASP A 140 10.94 -31.90 22.54
N LYS A 141 11.48 -33.02 22.05
CA LYS A 141 12.41 -33.05 20.92
C LYS A 141 11.79 -32.43 19.66
N PHE A 142 10.47 -32.55 19.52
CA PHE A 142 9.69 -31.91 18.48
C PHE A 142 9.71 -30.38 18.56
N THR A 143 9.61 -29.81 19.78
CA THR A 143 9.62 -28.35 19.98
C THR A 143 11.03 -27.77 19.80
N GLU A 144 12.06 -28.55 20.12
CA GLU A 144 13.46 -28.18 19.89
C GLU A 144 13.80 -28.14 18.38
N ASP A 145 13.31 -29.11 17.60
CA ASP A 145 13.42 -29.12 16.13
C ASP A 145 12.66 -27.96 15.47
N ILE A 146 11.51 -27.57 16.01
CA ILE A 146 10.78 -26.39 15.51
C ILE A 146 11.57 -25.12 15.78
N LEU A 147 12.02 -24.89 17.02
CA LEU A 147 12.73 -23.65 17.39
C LEU A 147 14.07 -23.50 16.67
N SER A 148 14.78 -24.61 16.41
CA SER A 148 16.03 -24.59 15.65
C SER A 148 15.84 -24.27 14.17
N ASN A 149 14.65 -24.50 13.62
CA ASN A 149 14.29 -24.20 12.24
C ASN A 149 13.43 -22.93 12.08
N GLU A 150 12.98 -22.31 13.17
CA GLU A 150 12.23 -21.06 13.13
C GLU A 150 13.14 -19.85 12.86
N ARG A 151 12.71 -18.98 11.96
CA ARG A 151 13.36 -17.70 11.69
C ARG A 151 12.54 -16.60 12.34
N GLU A 152 13.11 -15.93 13.35
CA GLU A 152 12.49 -14.74 13.91
C GLU A 152 12.38 -13.64 12.82
N ILE A 153 11.16 -13.23 12.53
CA ILE A 153 10.89 -12.05 11.71
C ILE A 153 10.75 -10.88 12.68
N PRO A 154 11.74 -9.97 12.77
CA PRO A 154 11.61 -8.82 13.65
C PRO A 154 10.41 -7.98 13.21
N SER A 155 9.56 -7.61 14.17
CA SER A 155 8.48 -6.64 13.95
C SER A 155 9.08 -5.32 13.45
N GLN A 156 8.96 -5.06 12.15
CA GLN A 156 9.50 -3.86 11.49
C GLN A 156 8.58 -2.64 11.61
N TYR A 157 7.66 -2.60 12.57
CA TYR A 157 6.91 -1.38 12.86
C TYR A 157 7.77 -0.42 13.69
N ARG A 158 8.82 0.14 13.07
CA ARG A 158 9.34 1.43 13.49
C ARG A 158 8.30 2.45 13.06
N GLY A 159 7.58 3.04 14.02
CA GLY A 159 6.56 4.05 13.74
C GLY A 159 7.09 5.06 12.71
N THR A 160 6.41 5.16 11.57
CA THR A 160 6.77 6.12 10.52
C THR A 160 6.65 7.52 11.10
N ASP A 161 7.76 8.24 11.17
CA ASP A 161 7.78 9.59 11.70
C ASP A 161 7.06 10.55 10.73
N TYR A 162 5.85 10.98 11.11
CA TYR A 162 5.00 11.85 10.30
C TYR A 162 5.39 13.34 10.37
N ASN A 163 6.47 13.69 11.08
CA ASN A 163 6.95 15.06 11.22
C ASN A 163 7.16 15.77 9.87
N ASN A 164 7.63 15.05 8.84
CA ASN A 164 7.78 15.63 7.50
C ASN A 164 6.43 15.89 6.81
N LEU A 165 5.43 15.03 7.01
CA LEU A 165 4.08 15.24 6.47
C LEU A 165 3.37 16.39 7.18
N ILE A 166 3.57 16.54 8.49
CA ILE A 166 3.06 17.66 9.28
C ILE A 166 3.64 18.99 8.77
N LYS A 167 4.97 19.06 8.52
CA LYS A 167 5.63 20.25 7.97
C LYS A 167 5.13 20.59 6.56
N ILE A 168 4.92 19.58 5.71
CA ILE A 168 4.38 19.77 4.36
C ILE A 168 2.93 20.30 4.42
N ALA A 169 2.10 19.74 5.29
CA ALA A 169 0.71 20.18 5.49
C ALA A 169 0.64 21.61 6.05
N GLN A 170 1.49 21.96 7.01
CA GLN A 170 1.56 23.32 7.55
C GLN A 170 1.89 24.36 6.48
N ASN A 171 2.91 24.11 5.65
CA ASN A 171 3.33 25.07 4.63
C ASN A 171 2.38 25.14 3.43
N LYS A 172 1.79 24.02 3.02
CA LYS A 172 0.96 23.97 1.79
C LYS A 172 -0.53 24.18 2.00
N ILE A 173 -1.03 23.90 3.20
CA ILE A 173 -2.47 23.96 3.49
C ILE A 173 -2.76 25.06 4.50
N ILE A 174 -2.07 25.07 5.64
CA ILE A 174 -2.38 26.00 6.74
C ILE A 174 -1.92 27.43 6.41
N TYR A 175 -0.69 27.60 5.91
CA TYR A 175 -0.14 28.93 5.61
C TYR A 175 -0.96 29.74 4.58
N PRO A 176 -1.44 29.15 3.47
CA PRO A 176 -2.31 29.85 2.53
C PRO A 176 -3.70 30.19 3.10
N LEU A 177 -4.28 29.28 3.91
CA LEU A 177 -5.61 29.48 4.50
C LEU A 177 -5.61 30.55 5.61
N THR A 178 -4.49 30.70 6.31
CA THR A 178 -4.34 31.65 7.43
C THR A 178 -3.94 33.06 6.99
N LYS A 179 -3.20 33.21 5.87
CA LYS A 179 -2.88 34.54 5.30
C LYS A 179 -3.96 35.13 4.39
N GLY A 180 -4.99 34.36 4.03
CA GLY A 180 -6.08 34.79 3.14
C GLY A 180 -7.18 35.65 3.77
N LYS A 181 -7.10 36.00 5.07
CA LYS A 181 -8.04 36.92 5.73
C LYS A 181 -7.36 38.23 6.10
N LYS A 182 -7.35 39.19 5.17
CA LYS A 182 -7.37 40.62 5.51
C LYS A 182 -8.52 41.29 4.73
N PRO A 183 -9.34 42.13 5.37
CA PRO A 183 -10.48 42.77 4.73
C PRO A 183 -10.04 43.94 3.85
N SER A 184 -10.77 44.10 2.75
CA SER A 184 -10.58 45.12 1.72
C SER A 184 -10.76 46.55 2.23
N ALA A 185 -9.89 47.46 1.81
CA ALA A 185 -10.17 48.89 1.72
C ALA A 185 -9.48 49.46 0.46
N SER A 186 -10.13 50.48 -0.09
CA SER A 186 -10.17 50.96 -1.48
C SER A 186 -8.94 51.68 -2.04
N ASN A 187 -8.84 51.61 -3.38
CA ASN A 187 -8.38 52.62 -4.35
C ASN A 187 -6.97 53.21 -4.25
N ALA A 188 -6.14 52.91 -5.25
CA ALA A 188 -5.47 53.94 -6.07
C ALA A 188 -4.96 53.33 -7.38
N VAL A 189 -5.09 54.15 -8.42
CA VAL A 189 -4.88 53.93 -9.86
C VAL A 189 -3.40 53.96 -10.26
N ASP A 190 -3.14 53.55 -11.51
CA ASP A 190 -1.94 53.70 -12.35
C ASP A 190 -0.92 52.56 -12.29
N GLY A 191 -0.49 51.92 -13.38
CA GLY A 191 -0.75 52.15 -14.80
C GLY A 191 0.48 51.68 -15.59
N THR A 192 0.48 50.46 -16.16
CA THR A 192 1.34 50.11 -17.32
C THR A 192 0.90 48.78 -17.97
N LYS A 193 0.35 48.94 -19.17
CA LYS A 193 0.22 48.05 -20.33
C LYS A 193 0.85 46.64 -20.23
N SER A 194 0.00 45.62 -20.21
CA SER A 194 0.33 44.24 -20.61
C SER A 194 -0.50 43.84 -21.83
N HIS A 195 0.20 43.46 -22.91
CA HIS A 195 -0.35 42.90 -24.14
C HIS A 195 -1.14 41.59 -23.90
N PRO A 196 -2.11 41.26 -24.78
CA PRO A 196 -3.07 40.18 -24.55
C PRO A 196 -2.37 38.81 -24.56
N VAL A 197 -2.65 38.02 -23.52
CA VAL A 197 -2.15 36.65 -23.39
C VAL A 197 -2.86 35.79 -24.42
N ASN A 198 -2.12 35.40 -25.46
CA ASN A 198 -2.54 34.46 -26.48
C ASN A 198 -2.74 33.09 -25.82
N LEU A 199 -3.96 32.56 -25.83
CA LEU A 199 -4.39 31.34 -25.12
C LEU A 199 -3.87 30.02 -25.71
N TYR A 200 -2.84 30.04 -26.55
CA TYR A 200 -2.31 28.84 -27.23
C TYR A 200 -0.78 28.75 -27.10
N SER A 201 -0.26 28.55 -25.88
CA SER A 201 1.15 28.12 -25.69
C SER A 201 1.44 27.49 -24.30
N SER A 202 0.50 26.74 -23.73
CA SER A 202 0.71 26.04 -22.44
C SER A 202 1.19 24.59 -22.59
N SER A 203 1.31 24.07 -23.81
CA SER A 203 1.71 22.68 -24.06
C SER A 203 3.22 22.44 -23.92
N LEU A 204 4.09 23.43 -24.09
CA LEU A 204 5.55 23.26 -23.97
C LEU A 204 6.09 23.48 -22.55
N SER A 205 5.57 24.46 -21.81
CA SER A 205 6.06 24.81 -20.47
C SER A 205 5.70 23.74 -19.41
N THR A 206 4.55 23.10 -19.55
CA THR A 206 4.12 21.98 -18.67
C THR A 206 4.95 20.70 -18.87
N ILE A 207 5.57 20.53 -20.05
CA ILE A 207 6.51 19.42 -20.29
C ILE A 207 7.83 19.66 -19.53
N THR A 208 8.31 20.91 -19.50
CA THR A 208 9.61 21.24 -18.89
C THR A 208 9.66 21.18 -17.36
N GLN A 209 8.53 21.33 -16.65
CA GLN A 209 8.54 21.21 -15.19
C GLN A 209 8.50 19.76 -14.69
N ASP A 210 7.97 18.83 -15.48
CA ASP A 210 7.76 17.44 -15.04
C ASP A 210 8.99 16.55 -15.30
N THR A 211 9.92 16.97 -16.17
CA THR A 211 11.23 16.33 -16.39
C THR A 211 12.22 16.52 -15.25
N SER A 212 11.90 17.39 -14.28
CA SER A 212 12.69 17.58 -13.05
C SER A 212 12.50 16.44 -12.02
N LYS A 213 11.49 15.58 -12.21
CA LYS A 213 11.19 14.46 -11.32
C LYS A 213 11.80 13.17 -11.86
N ASP A 214 12.17 12.26 -10.95
CA ASP A 214 12.76 10.94 -11.26
C ASP A 214 11.96 10.20 -12.37
N PRO A 215 12.52 9.86 -13.53
CA PRO A 215 11.82 9.05 -14.54
C PRO A 215 11.45 7.65 -14.00
N ILE A 216 10.39 7.04 -14.54
CA ILE A 216 9.85 5.77 -14.04
C ILE A 216 9.99 4.65 -15.07
N ILE A 217 10.49 3.50 -14.62
CA ILE A 217 10.58 2.24 -15.36
C ILE A 217 9.61 1.25 -14.73
N ILE A 218 8.71 0.67 -15.52
CA ILE A 218 7.73 -0.31 -15.04
C ILE A 218 8.19 -1.71 -15.44
N LEU A 219 8.28 -2.61 -14.47
CA LEU A 219 8.54 -4.04 -14.66
C LEU A 219 7.24 -4.83 -14.85
N SER A 220 7.35 -6.00 -15.47
CA SER A 220 6.21 -6.92 -15.56
C SER A 220 5.98 -7.58 -14.19
N PRO A 221 4.75 -7.56 -13.65
CA PRO A 221 4.41 -8.23 -12.39
C PRO A 221 4.24 -9.75 -12.51
N ALA A 222 4.58 -10.33 -13.67
CA ALA A 222 4.44 -11.75 -13.92
C ALA A 222 5.58 -12.54 -13.26
N SER A 223 5.27 -13.65 -12.58
CA SER A 223 6.28 -14.55 -11.98
C SER A 223 7.25 -15.14 -13.00
N SER A 224 6.88 -15.18 -14.27
CA SER A 224 7.71 -15.63 -15.39
C SER A 224 8.63 -14.54 -15.96
N SER A 225 8.64 -13.34 -15.38
CA SER A 225 9.50 -12.25 -15.85
C SER A 225 10.98 -12.56 -15.62
N ILE A 226 11.79 -12.42 -16.68
CA ILE A 226 13.25 -12.59 -16.63
C ILE A 226 13.91 -11.44 -15.85
N ILE A 227 13.31 -10.24 -15.87
CA ILE A 227 13.79 -9.09 -15.11
C ILE A 227 12.72 -8.73 -14.07
N ASN A 228 13.11 -8.75 -12.80
CA ASN A 228 12.27 -8.43 -11.66
C ASN A 228 13.03 -7.51 -10.67
N LEU A 229 12.37 -7.09 -9.58
CA LEU A 229 13.02 -6.22 -8.59
C LEU A 229 14.24 -6.84 -7.90
N GLY A 230 14.38 -8.17 -7.91
CA GLY A 230 15.51 -8.88 -7.33
C GLY A 230 16.80 -8.76 -8.16
N ASN A 231 16.70 -8.71 -9.49
CA ASN A 231 17.87 -8.68 -10.39
C ASN A 231 18.05 -7.39 -11.19
N VAL A 232 17.02 -6.54 -11.32
CA VAL A 232 17.03 -5.37 -12.20
C VAL A 232 18.17 -4.38 -11.91
N VAL A 233 18.52 -4.19 -10.63
CA VAL A 233 19.59 -3.25 -10.26
C VAL A 233 20.92 -3.73 -10.81
N ARG A 234 21.26 -4.99 -10.58
CA ARG A 234 22.54 -5.56 -11.02
C ARG A 234 22.61 -5.65 -12.53
N PHE A 235 21.49 -6.00 -13.17
CA PHE A 235 21.37 -6.01 -14.63
C PHE A 235 21.59 -4.61 -15.21
N LEU A 236 20.82 -3.60 -14.79
CA LEU A 236 20.88 -2.27 -15.40
C LEU A 236 22.10 -1.42 -14.98
N LYS A 237 22.63 -1.64 -13.77
CA LYS A 237 23.76 -0.88 -13.23
C LYS A 237 25.10 -1.51 -13.59
N ASP A 238 25.24 -2.79 -13.33
CA ASP A 238 26.53 -3.49 -13.41
C ASP A 238 26.68 -4.26 -14.73
N GLY A 239 25.61 -4.36 -15.54
CA GLY A 239 25.64 -5.07 -16.80
C GLY A 239 25.74 -6.59 -16.65
N VAL A 240 25.35 -7.13 -15.49
CA VAL A 240 25.45 -8.56 -15.17
C VAL A 240 24.06 -9.12 -14.96
N PHE A 241 23.66 -10.08 -15.80
CA PHE A 241 22.40 -10.77 -15.61
C PHE A 241 22.51 -11.85 -14.53
N GLU A 242 21.54 -11.84 -13.62
CA GLU A 242 21.32 -12.92 -12.66
C GLU A 242 19.92 -13.50 -12.83
N PRO A 243 19.75 -14.84 -12.67
CA PRO A 243 18.44 -15.46 -12.71
C PRO A 243 17.44 -14.78 -11.75
N PRO A 244 16.15 -14.67 -12.12
CA PRO A 244 15.13 -14.10 -11.26
C PRO A 244 15.09 -14.80 -9.91
N THR A 245 15.28 -14.05 -8.84
CA THR A 245 15.12 -14.53 -7.45
C THR A 245 13.94 -13.82 -6.80
N VAL A 246 13.43 -14.35 -5.69
CA VAL A 246 12.38 -13.67 -4.92
C VAL A 246 12.92 -12.31 -4.47
N SER A 247 12.22 -11.24 -4.83
CA SER A 247 12.63 -9.90 -4.47
C SER A 247 12.51 -9.69 -2.96
N THR A 248 13.58 -9.19 -2.32
CA THR A 248 13.59 -8.82 -0.90
C THR A 248 13.03 -7.41 -0.67
N VAL A 249 12.58 -6.75 -1.74
CA VAL A 249 12.12 -5.36 -1.73
C VAL A 249 10.63 -5.32 -1.36
N ASN A 250 10.35 -5.11 -0.07
CA ASN A 250 9.01 -5.14 0.50
C ASN A 250 8.02 -4.12 -0.11
N ASN A 251 8.52 -3.02 -0.66
CA ASN A 251 7.67 -1.90 -1.11
C ASN A 251 7.37 -1.93 -2.62
N GLY A 252 7.94 -2.88 -3.38
CA GLY A 252 7.74 -2.95 -4.83
C GLY A 252 8.37 -1.80 -5.63
N ILE A 253 9.30 -1.05 -5.01
CA ILE A 253 9.98 0.12 -5.58
C ILE A 253 11.47 0.03 -5.33
N VAL A 254 12.26 0.31 -6.37
CA VAL A 254 13.71 0.42 -6.32
C VAL A 254 14.15 1.73 -6.98
N LYS A 255 15.14 2.41 -6.41
CA LYS A 255 15.77 3.58 -7.05
C LYS A 255 17.11 3.19 -7.65
N LEU A 256 17.34 3.57 -8.90
CA LEU A 256 18.58 3.34 -9.64
C LEU A 256 19.21 4.67 -10.04
N LYS A 257 20.42 4.94 -9.57
CA LYS A 257 21.21 6.10 -10.04
C LYS A 257 22.05 5.70 -11.24
N LYS A 258 21.98 6.47 -12.31
CA LYS A 258 22.73 6.25 -13.55
C LYS A 258 23.25 7.58 -14.08
N GLN A 259 24.51 7.58 -14.52
CA GLN A 259 25.04 8.65 -15.34
C GLN A 259 24.46 8.48 -16.76
N THR A 260 23.66 9.45 -17.18
CA THR A 260 23.04 9.49 -18.51
C THR A 260 23.73 10.53 -19.39
N ARG A 261 23.40 10.56 -20.69
CA ARG A 261 23.79 11.64 -21.60
C ARG A 261 23.35 13.04 -21.14
N PHE A 262 22.33 13.11 -20.28
CA PHE A 262 21.79 14.36 -19.73
C PHE A 262 22.34 14.70 -18.34
N GLY A 263 23.31 13.91 -17.83
CA GLY A 263 23.87 14.04 -16.49
C GLY A 263 23.40 12.95 -15.52
N PRO A 264 23.74 13.07 -14.23
CA PRO A 264 23.38 12.09 -13.21
C PRO A 264 21.86 12.13 -12.96
N MET A 265 21.20 10.98 -13.12
CA MET A 265 19.75 10.86 -12.95
C MET A 265 19.38 9.67 -12.07
N SER A 266 18.28 9.81 -11.31
CA SER A 266 17.71 8.75 -10.49
C SER A 266 16.44 8.21 -11.13
N PHE A 267 16.43 6.95 -11.51
CA PHE A 267 15.27 6.24 -12.05
C PHE A 267 14.51 5.56 -10.92
N LEU A 268 13.18 5.63 -10.98
CA LEU A 268 12.29 4.87 -10.12
C LEU A 268 11.85 3.61 -10.87
N ILE A 269 12.18 2.44 -10.34
CA ILE A 269 11.79 1.15 -10.91
C ILE A 269 10.69 0.57 -10.04
N ILE A 270 9.59 0.16 -10.67
CA ILE A 270 8.42 -0.36 -9.97
C ILE A 270 7.92 -1.63 -10.64
N GLU A 271 7.20 -2.48 -9.90
CA GLU A 271 6.59 -3.69 -10.46
C GLU A 271 5.05 -3.60 -10.52
N ASN A 272 4.43 -2.96 -9.53
CA ASN A 272 2.98 -2.83 -9.44
C ASN A 272 2.55 -1.35 -9.56
N THR A 273 1.63 -1.07 -10.49
CA THR A 273 1.10 0.27 -10.72
C THR A 273 -0.07 0.65 -9.81
N ASP A 274 -0.81 -0.32 -9.27
CA ASP A 274 -2.06 -0.13 -8.51
C ASP A 274 -1.86 0.71 -7.24
N LYS A 275 -0.69 0.59 -6.59
CA LYS A 275 -0.39 1.32 -5.36
C LYS A 275 0.12 2.75 -5.59
N PHE A 276 0.64 3.05 -6.79
CA PHE A 276 1.44 4.26 -7.01
C PHE A 276 0.89 5.20 -8.10
N PHE A 277 0.06 4.70 -9.02
CA PHE A 277 -0.35 5.43 -10.23
C PHE A 277 -1.76 6.03 -10.18
N ASN A 278 -2.29 6.29 -8.98
CA ASN A 278 -3.60 6.92 -8.81
C ASN A 278 -3.64 8.38 -9.30
N LYS A 279 -2.49 9.00 -9.59
CA LYS A 279 -2.41 10.34 -10.19
C LYS A 279 -1.94 10.25 -11.65
N PRO A 280 -2.63 10.91 -12.60
CA PRO A 280 -2.24 10.93 -14.02
C PRO A 280 -0.81 11.41 -14.27
N ASP A 281 -0.28 12.30 -13.42
CA ASP A 281 1.09 12.83 -13.52
C ASP A 281 2.18 11.76 -13.50
N TYR A 282 1.99 10.64 -12.79
CA TYR A 282 3.03 9.60 -12.73
C TYR A 282 3.26 8.94 -14.10
N TRP A 283 2.21 8.81 -14.91
CA TRP A 283 2.33 8.23 -16.25
C TRP A 283 3.15 9.09 -17.19
N ARG A 284 3.15 10.42 -17.02
CA ARG A 284 4.00 11.33 -17.82
C ARG A 284 5.49 11.07 -17.62
N ARG A 285 5.87 10.59 -16.42
CA ARG A 285 7.25 10.24 -16.06
C ARG A 285 7.67 8.85 -16.51
N VAL A 286 6.76 8.02 -17.04
CA VAL A 286 7.11 6.66 -17.49
C VAL A 286 7.95 6.74 -18.75
N VAL A 287 9.15 6.18 -18.66
CA VAL A 287 10.14 6.17 -19.76
C VAL A 287 10.34 4.79 -20.36
N ALA A 288 9.95 3.71 -19.66
CA ALA A 288 10.04 2.34 -20.16
C ALA A 288 9.00 1.43 -19.51
N ILE A 289 8.48 0.46 -20.28
CA ILE A 289 7.61 -0.60 -19.79
C ILE A 289 8.17 -1.95 -20.22
N PHE A 290 8.57 -2.79 -19.27
CA PHE A 290 8.92 -4.18 -19.51
C PHE A 290 7.66 -5.04 -19.55
N THR A 291 7.60 -5.96 -20.51
CA THR A 291 6.45 -6.84 -20.72
C THR A 291 6.89 -8.29 -20.91
N THR A 292 6.05 -9.22 -20.48
CA THR A 292 6.16 -10.66 -20.77
C THR A 292 5.26 -11.11 -21.92
N GLY A 293 4.55 -10.18 -22.57
CA GLY A 293 3.61 -10.49 -23.66
C GLY A 293 2.21 -10.85 -23.21
N GLN A 294 1.91 -10.75 -21.91
CA GLN A 294 0.60 -11.09 -21.38
C GLN A 294 -0.32 -9.87 -21.31
N LYS A 295 -1.45 -9.89 -22.02
CA LYS A 295 -2.38 -8.75 -22.10
C LYS A 295 -2.93 -8.32 -20.73
N TRP A 296 -3.06 -9.25 -19.79
CA TRP A 296 -3.58 -8.95 -18.44
C TRP A 296 -2.71 -7.93 -17.69
N GLN A 297 -1.41 -7.84 -18.01
CA GLN A 297 -0.48 -6.88 -17.39
C GLN A 297 -0.98 -5.44 -17.52
N PHE A 298 -1.65 -5.10 -18.62
CA PHE A 298 -2.03 -3.72 -18.94
C PHE A 298 -3.42 -3.34 -18.44
N LYS A 299 -4.15 -4.25 -17.78
CA LYS A 299 -5.53 -4.03 -17.36
C LYS A 299 -5.68 -2.80 -16.44
N SER A 300 -4.72 -2.60 -15.54
CA SER A 300 -4.70 -1.46 -14.60
C SER A 300 -4.04 -0.20 -15.17
N TYR A 301 -3.58 -0.22 -16.43
CA TYR A 301 -2.89 0.93 -17.03
C TYR A 301 -3.92 1.88 -17.66
N PRO A 302 -3.61 3.19 -17.82
CA PRO A 302 -4.48 4.15 -18.48
C PRO A 302 -4.91 3.73 -19.88
N GLN A 303 -4.04 2.96 -20.54
CA GLN A 303 -4.32 2.37 -21.84
C GLN A 303 -4.15 0.87 -21.76
N SER A 304 -5.26 0.15 -21.64
CA SER A 304 -5.25 -1.32 -21.58
C SER A 304 -4.97 -1.98 -22.92
N ASN A 305 -5.16 -1.27 -24.05
CA ASN A 305 -4.84 -1.81 -25.37
C ASN A 305 -3.33 -1.69 -25.64
N PRO A 306 -2.59 -2.81 -25.78
CA PRO A 306 -1.13 -2.79 -25.98
C PRO A 306 -0.70 -1.94 -27.18
N ASN A 307 -1.44 -2.03 -28.31
CA ASN A 307 -1.12 -1.28 -29.52
C ASN A 307 -1.19 0.24 -29.32
N LYS A 308 -2.10 0.71 -28.45
CA LYS A 308 -2.20 2.14 -28.13
C LYS A 308 -1.20 2.53 -27.04
N LEU A 309 -0.94 1.63 -26.09
CA LEU A 309 0.01 1.82 -25.00
C LEU A 309 1.43 2.01 -25.55
N PHE A 310 1.90 1.07 -26.38
CA PHE A 310 3.27 1.10 -26.90
C PHE A 310 3.51 2.20 -27.94
N ARG A 311 2.45 2.80 -28.51
CA ARG A 311 2.59 4.05 -29.28
C ARG A 311 3.02 5.26 -28.42
N GLN A 312 2.72 5.24 -27.12
CA GLN A 312 3.03 6.34 -26.19
C GLN A 312 4.25 6.05 -25.31
N TYR A 313 4.52 4.78 -25.01
CA TYR A 313 5.59 4.34 -24.13
C TYR A 313 6.45 3.28 -24.83
N PRO A 314 7.79 3.38 -24.79
CA PRO A 314 8.62 2.33 -25.35
C PRO A 314 8.50 1.04 -24.51
N GLY A 315 8.23 -0.07 -25.19
CA GLY A 315 8.16 -1.39 -24.61
C GLY A 315 9.51 -2.11 -24.65
N PHE A 316 9.74 -2.99 -23.69
CA PHE A 316 10.89 -3.90 -23.65
C PHE A 316 10.42 -5.32 -23.36
N PHE A 317 10.80 -6.27 -24.23
CA PHE A 317 10.53 -7.69 -24.04
C PHE A 317 11.85 -8.43 -23.89
N VAL A 318 12.04 -9.10 -22.76
CA VAL A 318 13.28 -9.83 -22.47
C VAL A 318 13.06 -11.31 -22.71
N ASN A 319 13.95 -11.95 -23.46
CA ASN A 319 13.95 -13.41 -23.68
C ASN A 319 15.35 -14.00 -23.51
N TYR A 320 15.44 -15.33 -23.51
CA TYR A 320 16.72 -16.05 -23.45
C TYR A 320 17.22 -16.51 -24.84
N GLY A 321 16.95 -15.74 -25.90
CA GLY A 321 17.22 -16.18 -27.28
C GLY A 321 16.13 -17.08 -27.88
N ASP A 322 15.05 -17.34 -27.14
CA ASP A 322 13.92 -18.13 -27.61
C ASP A 322 13.05 -17.33 -28.60
N LYS A 323 12.18 -18.02 -29.37
CA LYS A 323 11.34 -17.37 -30.37
C LYS A 323 10.42 -16.32 -29.73
N VAL A 324 10.41 -15.11 -30.30
CA VAL A 324 9.54 -14.01 -29.86
C VAL A 324 8.08 -14.37 -30.13
N PRO A 325 7.16 -14.20 -29.15
CA PRO A 325 5.75 -14.42 -29.39
C PRO A 325 5.20 -13.46 -30.45
N LYS A 326 4.37 -13.96 -31.39
CA LYS A 326 3.77 -13.14 -32.46
C LYS A 326 3.08 -11.87 -31.96
N GLN A 327 2.45 -11.94 -30.79
CA GLN A 327 1.77 -10.79 -30.16
C GLN A 327 2.73 -9.65 -29.83
N ILE A 328 3.99 -9.94 -29.47
CA ILE A 328 5.02 -8.92 -29.22
C ILE A 328 5.40 -8.22 -30.53
N GLU A 329 5.51 -8.97 -31.62
CA GLU A 329 5.80 -8.43 -32.96
C GLU A 329 4.64 -7.55 -33.46
N GLU A 330 3.39 -7.91 -33.16
CA GLU A 330 2.19 -7.15 -33.54
C GLU A 330 2.09 -5.79 -32.85
N TRP A 331 2.60 -5.65 -31.62
CA TRP A 331 2.45 -4.41 -30.82
C TRP A 331 3.40 -3.29 -31.26
N GLY A 332 4.37 -3.58 -32.14
CA GLY A 332 5.20 -2.61 -32.85
C GLY A 332 6.37 -2.05 -32.04
N ASN A 333 6.10 -1.09 -31.14
CA ASN A 333 7.15 -0.33 -30.44
C ASN A 333 7.69 -1.08 -29.20
N ILE A 334 8.14 -2.31 -29.41
CA ILE A 334 8.72 -3.17 -28.38
C ILE A 334 10.12 -3.58 -28.80
N ASN A 335 11.07 -3.23 -27.96
CA ASN A 335 12.46 -3.60 -28.15
C ASN A 335 12.70 -4.98 -27.53
N VAL A 336 13.13 -5.92 -28.35
CA VAL A 336 13.45 -7.28 -27.90
C VAL A 336 14.89 -7.30 -27.37
N ILE A 337 15.04 -7.69 -26.12
CA ILE A 337 16.30 -7.86 -25.41
C ILE A 337 16.56 -9.35 -25.29
N SER A 338 17.61 -9.82 -25.96
CA SER A 338 17.95 -11.24 -25.97
C SER A 338 19.16 -11.55 -25.13
N ILE A 339 18.93 -12.23 -24.01
CA ILE A 339 19.95 -12.64 -23.04
C ILE A 339 20.42 -14.05 -23.37
N ASP A 340 21.72 -14.28 -23.39
CA ASP A 340 22.26 -15.62 -23.61
C ASP A 340 22.13 -16.45 -22.32
N LYS A 341 21.69 -17.72 -22.43
CA LYS A 341 21.56 -18.61 -21.27
C LYS A 341 22.91 -18.92 -20.63
N ASN A 342 23.97 -19.02 -21.45
CA ASN A 342 25.26 -19.57 -21.06
C ASN A 342 26.39 -18.53 -21.12
N ARG A 343 26.23 -17.45 -21.90
CA ARG A 343 27.30 -16.47 -22.15
C ARG A 343 26.97 -15.09 -21.57
N ARG A 344 27.49 -14.81 -20.37
CA ARG A 344 27.28 -13.53 -19.66
C ARG A 344 28.10 -12.36 -20.18
N PHE A 345 29.13 -12.59 -21.00
CA PHE A 345 29.99 -11.52 -21.50
C PHE A 345 29.27 -10.51 -22.42
N LYS A 346 28.11 -10.89 -22.97
CA LYS A 346 27.29 -10.03 -23.83
C LYS A 346 26.32 -9.14 -23.05
N ASP A 347 26.11 -9.42 -21.76
CA ASP A 347 25.11 -8.74 -20.94
C ASP A 347 25.40 -7.23 -20.87
N LEU A 348 26.67 -6.84 -20.78
CA LEU A 348 27.08 -5.44 -20.77
C LEU A 348 26.67 -4.71 -22.06
N GLN A 349 26.96 -5.30 -23.22
CA GLN A 349 26.59 -4.75 -24.52
C GLN A 349 25.05 -4.63 -24.67
N ILE A 350 24.32 -5.62 -24.18
CA ILE A 350 22.86 -5.64 -24.19
C ILE A 350 22.31 -4.48 -23.34
N VAL A 351 22.87 -4.28 -22.15
CA VAL A 351 22.45 -3.23 -21.22
C VAL A 351 22.81 -1.85 -21.76
N GLU A 352 23.95 -1.68 -22.41
CA GLU A 352 24.31 -0.44 -23.12
C GLU A 352 23.32 -0.12 -24.24
N SER A 353 22.97 -1.10 -25.06
CA SER A 353 21.95 -0.94 -26.11
C SER A 353 20.57 -0.56 -25.55
N PHE A 354 20.19 -1.14 -24.41
CA PHE A 354 18.99 -0.75 -23.68
C PHE A 354 19.04 0.72 -23.26
N TRP A 355 20.13 1.15 -22.62
CA TRP A 355 20.29 2.54 -22.18
C TRP A 355 20.27 3.52 -23.35
N ASP A 356 20.93 3.20 -24.46
CA ASP A 356 20.91 4.02 -25.67
C ASP A 356 19.50 4.20 -26.24
N THR A 357 18.72 3.13 -26.25
CA THR A 357 17.32 3.16 -26.72
C THR A 357 16.44 3.97 -25.77
N LEU A 358 16.64 3.79 -24.47
CA LEU A 358 15.91 4.52 -23.44
C LEU A 358 16.21 6.02 -23.49
N GLU A 359 17.49 6.40 -23.56
CA GLU A 359 17.91 7.80 -23.61
C GLU A 359 17.41 8.51 -24.88
N LYS A 360 17.39 7.83 -26.03
CA LYS A 360 16.76 8.35 -27.26
C LYS A 360 15.27 8.62 -27.04
N SER A 361 14.54 7.70 -26.40
CA SER A 361 13.13 7.91 -26.08
C SER A 361 12.93 9.05 -25.08
N MET A 362 13.81 9.18 -24.09
CA MET A 362 13.78 10.26 -23.11
C MET A 362 14.06 11.63 -23.74
N ALA A 363 15.02 11.72 -24.67
CA ALA A 363 15.24 12.94 -25.44
C ALA A 363 13.97 13.40 -26.16
N ASN A 364 13.25 12.46 -26.80
CA ASN A 364 11.98 12.74 -27.48
C ASN A 364 10.88 13.20 -26.52
N LYS A 365 10.96 12.84 -25.23
CA LYS A 365 10.05 13.31 -24.17
C LYS A 365 10.49 14.64 -23.54
N GLY A 366 11.58 15.25 -24.00
CA GLY A 366 12.09 16.53 -23.51
C GLY A 366 13.06 16.42 -22.33
N TYR A 367 13.52 15.22 -21.96
CA TYR A 367 14.63 15.09 -21.01
C TYR A 367 15.91 15.63 -21.64
N GLY A 368 16.71 16.36 -20.86
CA GLY A 368 17.90 17.07 -21.36
C GLY A 368 17.60 18.35 -22.14
N SER A 369 16.34 18.67 -22.42
CA SER A 369 15.92 19.92 -23.07
C SER A 369 15.63 21.01 -22.04
N THR A 370 16.63 21.42 -21.24
CA THR A 370 16.52 22.65 -20.44
C THR A 370 17.87 23.37 -20.31
N ARG A 371 17.90 24.54 -20.98
CA ARG A 371 18.73 25.75 -20.85
C ARG A 371 20.26 25.63 -21.06
N ARG A 372 20.68 25.99 -22.27
CA ARG A 372 21.73 27.02 -22.40
C ARG A 372 21.11 28.40 -22.16
#